data_AF-A0A7Y0EFG4-F1
#
_entry.id   AF-A0A7Y0EFG4-F1
#
_cell.length_a   1.000
_cell.length_b   1.000
_cell.length_c   1.000
_cell.angle_alpha   90.00
_cell.angle_beta   90.00
_cell.angle_gamma   90.00
#
_symmetry.space_group_name_H-M   'P 1'
#
loop_
_entity.id
_entity.type
_entity.pdbx_description
1 polymer ?
#
loop_
_entity_poly.entity_id
_entity_poly.type
_entity_poly.pdbx_seq_one_letter_code
_entity_poly.pdbx_strand_id
1 'polypeptide(L)'
;MGLFLAISGVIGKKAEEVTKALEEYISFKKGNIEEVQPVNEAFDLCVIGENEKNTTIVYPNDFFRWEEASEYLSKVLNTSVCSFHIHDSDLWMYSFYNCGNVEDKFNPIPDYWERLSEKEIEKWKGNPEVICKFIKDISSDDIKNYYKFWRRDNVQAEKAYEEDEFAFGDEWQVVDFMNKLSIIYPFEEDNGFPIGKTYKISLRYEF
;
A
#
# COMPACT_ATOMS: atom_id res chain seq x y z
N MET A 1 17.02 -3.37 -12.43
CA MET A 1 16.17 -2.44 -11.68
C MET A 1 14.97 -3.25 -11.27
N GLY A 2 14.83 -3.59 -9.99
CA GLY A 2 13.59 -4.19 -9.52
C GLY A 2 12.49 -3.16 -9.38
N LEU A 3 11.28 -3.64 -9.14
CA LEU A 3 10.07 -2.83 -9.01
C LEU A 3 10.01 -2.16 -7.64
N PHE A 4 9.72 -0.86 -7.63
CA PHE A 4 9.41 -0.10 -6.41
C PHE A 4 8.03 0.49 -6.57
N LEU A 5 7.08 0.07 -5.75
CA LEU A 5 5.70 0.53 -5.84
C LEU A 5 5.18 0.82 -4.45
N ALA A 6 4.78 2.07 -4.21
CA ALA A 6 4.21 2.50 -2.94
C ALA A 6 2.74 2.88 -3.12
N ILE A 7 1.88 2.41 -2.22
CA ILE A 7 0.42 2.55 -2.34
C ILE A 7 -0.17 2.90 -0.98
N SER A 8 -1.10 3.84 -0.94
CA SER A 8 -1.99 4.09 0.21
C SER A 8 -3.40 3.64 -0.11
N GLY A 9 -3.93 2.69 0.67
CA GLY A 9 -5.36 2.38 0.70
C GLY A 9 -6.06 3.10 1.85
N VAL A 10 -6.85 4.13 1.54
CA VAL A 10 -7.59 4.95 2.51
C VAL A 10 -9.01 4.42 2.69
N ILE A 11 -9.33 4.00 3.92
CA ILE A 11 -10.58 3.30 4.22
C ILE A 11 -11.74 4.30 4.41
N GLY A 12 -12.87 4.07 3.75
CA GLY A 12 -14.12 4.80 4.00
C GLY A 12 -14.14 6.26 3.52
N LYS A 13 -13.19 6.67 2.68
CA LYS A 13 -13.04 8.05 2.18
C LYS A 13 -13.13 8.11 0.67
N LYS A 14 -13.68 9.21 0.17
CA LYS A 14 -13.80 9.52 -1.26
C LYS A 14 -12.55 10.18 -1.81
N ALA A 15 -12.33 10.03 -3.11
CA ALA A 15 -11.18 10.56 -3.82
C ALA A 15 -11.03 12.07 -3.60
N GLU A 16 -12.12 12.83 -3.60
CA GLU A 16 -12.07 14.29 -3.36
C GLU A 16 -11.48 14.66 -1.99
N GLU A 17 -11.91 13.99 -0.90
CA GLU A 17 -11.37 14.22 0.45
C GLU A 17 -9.89 13.83 0.52
N VAL A 18 -9.54 12.70 -0.10
CA VAL A 18 -8.19 12.14 -0.08
C VAL A 18 -7.22 12.98 -0.90
N THR A 19 -7.62 13.41 -2.10
CA THR A 19 -6.86 14.32 -2.95
C THR A 19 -6.57 15.61 -2.20
N LYS A 20 -7.58 16.23 -1.57
CA LYS A 20 -7.38 17.45 -0.79
C LYS A 20 -6.41 17.26 0.37
N ALA A 21 -6.51 16.17 1.12
CA ALA A 21 -5.58 15.88 2.20
C ALA A 21 -4.16 15.62 1.69
N LEU A 22 -4.00 14.98 0.54
CA LEU A 22 -2.70 14.79 -0.11
C LEU A 22 -2.13 16.14 -0.57
N GLU A 23 -2.92 17.01 -1.18
CA GLU A 23 -2.53 18.38 -1.56
C GLU A 23 -2.02 19.18 -0.35
N GLU A 24 -2.73 19.10 0.78
CA GLU A 24 -2.32 19.74 2.03
C GLU A 24 -0.98 19.20 2.55
N TYR A 25 -0.78 17.87 2.51
CA TYR A 25 0.50 17.24 2.85
C TYR A 25 1.63 17.71 1.94
N ILE A 26 1.43 17.69 0.62
CA ILE A 26 2.44 18.09 -0.36
C ILE A 26 2.78 19.57 -0.20
N SER A 27 1.78 20.42 0.02
CA SER A 27 1.96 21.84 0.32
C SER A 27 2.76 22.07 1.62
N PHE A 28 2.46 21.31 2.69
CA PHE A 28 3.25 21.32 3.93
C PHE A 28 4.72 20.91 3.70
N LYS A 29 4.98 20.01 2.75
CA LYS A 29 6.32 19.63 2.29
C LYS A 29 6.94 20.58 1.27
N LYS A 30 6.35 21.77 1.07
CA LYS A 30 6.79 22.79 0.11
C LYS A 30 6.88 22.25 -1.33
N GLY A 31 6.08 21.22 -1.63
CA GLY A 31 5.95 20.65 -2.96
C GLY A 31 4.77 21.22 -3.73
N ASN A 32 4.54 20.65 -4.91
CA ASN A 32 3.38 20.90 -5.76
C ASN A 32 2.78 19.56 -6.22
N ILE A 33 1.47 19.55 -6.44
CA ILE A 33 0.75 18.46 -7.07
C ILE A 33 -0.15 19.06 -8.14
N GLU A 34 -0.10 18.54 -9.36
CA GLU A 34 -0.86 19.05 -10.50
C GLU A 34 -1.58 17.89 -11.20
N GLU A 35 -2.88 18.05 -11.49
CA GLU A 35 -3.63 17.07 -12.27
C GLU A 35 -3.10 17.10 -13.71
N VAL A 36 -2.80 15.93 -14.26
CA VAL A 36 -2.29 15.74 -15.62
C VAL A 36 -3.11 14.70 -16.36
N GLN A 37 -2.98 14.65 -17.68
CA GLN A 37 -3.61 13.58 -18.46
C GLN A 37 -2.89 12.24 -18.20
N PRO A 38 -3.63 11.13 -18.12
CA PRO A 38 -3.03 9.82 -17.95
C PRO A 38 -2.19 9.46 -19.17
N VAL A 39 -1.02 8.86 -18.91
CA VAL A 39 -0.12 8.33 -19.93
C VAL A 39 0.21 6.88 -19.59
N ASN A 40 0.64 6.11 -20.58
CA ASN A 40 0.98 4.69 -20.39
C ASN A 40 2.26 4.47 -19.56
N GLU A 41 3.01 5.53 -19.27
CA GLU A 41 4.18 5.55 -18.37
C GLU A 41 3.77 5.97 -16.95
N ALA A 42 2.71 5.35 -16.43
CA ALA A 42 2.03 5.83 -15.23
C ALA A 42 2.81 5.65 -13.92
N PHE A 43 3.90 4.89 -13.91
CA PHE A 43 4.75 4.73 -12.71
C PHE A 43 5.48 6.01 -12.28
N ASP A 44 5.55 7.02 -13.16
CA ASP A 44 6.06 8.36 -12.83
C ASP A 44 4.95 9.33 -12.40
N LEU A 45 3.70 8.87 -12.38
CA LEU A 45 2.53 9.65 -11.97
C LEU A 45 1.95 9.11 -10.66
N CYS A 46 1.39 10.03 -9.89
CA CYS A 46 0.51 9.69 -8.79
C CYS A 46 -0.86 9.34 -9.36
N VAL A 47 -1.42 8.18 -9.02
CA VAL A 47 -2.75 7.76 -9.47
C VAL A 47 -3.68 7.66 -8.28
N ILE A 48 -4.80 8.37 -8.33
CA ILE A 48 -5.86 8.31 -7.31
C ILE A 48 -7.11 7.68 -7.92
N GLY A 49 -7.40 6.45 -7.51
CA GLY A 49 -8.63 5.73 -7.88
C GLY A 49 -9.52 5.52 -6.66
N GLU A 50 -10.83 5.38 -6.88
CA GLU A 50 -11.77 5.05 -5.81
C GLU A 50 -12.74 3.95 -6.24
N ASN A 51 -13.26 3.22 -5.26
CA ASN A 51 -14.46 2.41 -5.40
C ASN A 51 -15.56 2.94 -4.45
N GLU A 52 -16.63 2.17 -4.27
CA GLU A 52 -17.72 2.59 -3.39
C GLU A 52 -17.29 2.81 -1.93
N LYS A 53 -16.32 2.02 -1.45
CA LYS A 53 -15.91 1.96 -0.04
C LYS A 53 -14.65 2.78 0.26
N ASN A 54 -13.65 2.74 -0.62
CA ASN A 54 -12.27 3.12 -0.33
C ASN A 54 -11.65 3.93 -1.48
N THR A 55 -10.58 4.65 -1.17
CA THR A 55 -9.73 5.34 -2.16
C THR A 55 -8.31 4.78 -2.10
N THR A 56 -7.68 4.63 -3.26
CA THR A 56 -6.30 4.20 -3.42
C THR A 56 -5.47 5.33 -3.99
N ILE A 57 -4.28 5.56 -3.44
CA ILE A 57 -3.23 6.41 -4.02
C ILE A 57 -2.08 5.50 -4.39
N VAL A 58 -1.66 5.50 -5.64
CA VAL A 58 -0.38 4.92 -6.06
C VAL A 58 0.60 6.06 -6.26
N TYR A 59 1.73 6.01 -5.58
CA TYR A 59 2.72 7.08 -5.63
C TYR A 59 3.71 6.89 -6.78
N PRO A 60 4.28 7.98 -7.32
CA PRO A 60 5.39 7.90 -8.28
C PRO A 60 6.60 7.16 -7.69
N ASN A 61 7.39 6.52 -8.56
CA ASN A 61 8.58 5.74 -8.20
C ASN A 61 9.58 6.49 -7.28
N ASP A 62 9.71 7.81 -7.42
CA ASP A 62 10.67 8.64 -6.69
C ASP A 62 10.09 9.27 -5.41
N PHE A 63 8.87 8.90 -5.04
CA PHE A 63 8.17 9.46 -3.87
C PHE A 63 8.55 8.75 -2.57
N PHE A 64 9.76 8.95 -2.05
CA PHE A 64 10.27 8.29 -0.83
C PHE A 64 9.57 8.64 0.49
N ARG A 65 8.46 9.38 0.45
CA ARG A 65 7.71 9.84 1.64
C ARG A 65 6.35 9.15 1.82
N TRP A 66 6.13 8.02 1.15
CA TRP A 66 4.84 7.32 1.16
C TRP A 66 4.35 6.93 2.56
N GLU A 67 5.22 6.47 3.47
CA GLU A 67 4.82 6.15 4.84
C GLU A 67 4.37 7.39 5.62
N GLU A 68 5.11 8.49 5.50
CA GLU A 68 4.75 9.75 6.15
C GLU A 68 3.45 10.33 5.59
N ALA A 69 3.25 10.22 4.27
CA ALA A 69 2.01 10.61 3.63
C ALA A 69 0.82 9.76 4.13
N SER A 70 1.00 8.45 4.25
CA SER A 70 -0.02 7.51 4.75
C SER A 70 -0.42 7.81 6.20
N GLU A 71 0.56 8.03 7.08
CA GLU A 71 0.33 8.42 8.47
C GLU A 71 -0.43 9.75 8.55
N TYR A 72 0.02 10.74 7.76
CA TYR A 72 -0.63 12.04 7.68
C TYR A 72 -2.10 11.92 7.24
N LEU A 73 -2.36 11.18 6.14
CA LEU A 73 -3.70 10.94 5.62
C LEU A 73 -4.59 10.29 6.68
N SER A 74 -4.10 9.24 7.35
CA SER A 74 -4.82 8.57 8.43
C SER A 74 -5.21 9.54 9.55
N LYS A 75 -4.28 10.43 9.94
CA LYS A 75 -4.48 11.42 10.99
C LYS A 75 -5.50 12.49 10.62
N VAL A 76 -5.34 13.15 9.47
CA VAL A 76 -6.18 14.30 9.11
C VAL A 76 -7.57 13.91 8.64
N LEU A 77 -7.70 12.73 8.01
CA LEU A 77 -8.99 12.18 7.60
C LEU A 77 -9.68 11.41 8.73
N ASN A 78 -9.01 11.24 9.87
CA ASN A 78 -9.50 10.50 11.04
C ASN A 78 -10.04 9.11 10.66
N THR A 79 -9.23 8.36 9.90
CA THR A 79 -9.58 7.04 9.37
C THR A 79 -8.37 6.11 9.35
N SER A 80 -8.58 4.88 8.94
CA SER A 80 -7.52 3.90 8.74
C SER A 80 -6.91 3.98 7.34
N VAL A 81 -5.59 3.76 7.25
CA VAL A 81 -4.84 3.75 5.98
C VAL A 81 -3.86 2.58 5.99
N CYS A 82 -3.90 1.76 4.94
CA CYS A 82 -2.86 0.78 4.66
C CYS A 82 -1.79 1.40 3.76
N SER A 83 -0.54 1.47 4.22
CA SER A 83 0.62 1.85 3.41
C SER A 83 1.30 0.59 2.90
N PHE A 84 1.09 0.21 1.65
CA PHE A 84 1.73 -0.92 1.00
C PHE A 84 3.00 -0.52 0.28
N HIS A 85 3.95 -1.45 0.20
CA HIS A 85 5.20 -1.24 -0.52
C HIS A 85 5.72 -2.54 -1.13
N ILE A 86 5.99 -2.53 -2.44
CA ILE A 86 6.77 -3.55 -3.15
C ILE A 86 8.23 -3.09 -3.21
N HIS A 87 9.16 -3.94 -2.81
CA HIS A 87 10.58 -3.64 -2.80
C HIS A 87 11.38 -4.56 -3.74
N ASP A 88 12.02 -3.96 -4.74
CA ASP A 88 12.97 -4.57 -5.69
C ASP A 88 12.48 -5.87 -6.38
N SER A 89 11.16 -6.06 -6.49
CA SER A 89 10.54 -7.33 -6.92
C SER A 89 10.91 -8.56 -6.06
N ASP A 90 11.26 -8.34 -4.79
CA ASP A 90 11.64 -9.40 -3.86
C ASP A 90 10.57 -9.68 -2.80
N LEU A 91 9.84 -8.64 -2.39
CA LEU A 91 8.82 -8.73 -1.34
C LEU A 91 7.82 -7.58 -1.40
N TRP A 92 6.66 -7.82 -0.77
CA TRP A 92 5.72 -6.77 -0.39
C TRP A 92 5.68 -6.62 1.12
N MET A 93 5.31 -5.45 1.61
CA MET A 93 5.10 -5.19 3.04
C MET A 93 4.00 -4.17 3.23
N TYR A 94 3.52 -4.02 4.47
CA TYR A 94 2.68 -2.89 4.82
C TYR A 94 2.89 -2.35 6.23
N SER A 95 2.53 -1.07 6.39
CA SER A 95 2.28 -0.40 7.67
C SER A 95 0.81 0.02 7.71
N PHE A 96 0.09 -0.32 8.78
CA PHE A 96 -1.33 0.01 8.94
C PHE A 96 -1.51 1.08 10.00
N TYR A 97 -2.14 2.19 9.60
CA TYR A 97 -2.33 3.36 10.44
C TYR A 97 -3.81 3.54 10.78
N ASN A 98 -4.11 3.98 12.00
CA ASN A 98 -5.42 4.46 12.39
C ASN A 98 -5.32 5.78 13.16
N CYS A 99 -5.98 6.82 12.66
CA CYS A 99 -5.90 8.17 13.21
C CYS A 99 -4.45 8.66 13.45
N GLY A 100 -3.50 8.25 12.60
CA GLY A 100 -2.07 8.59 12.71
C GLY A 100 -1.24 7.69 13.65
N ASN A 101 -1.81 6.66 14.26
CA ASN A 101 -1.04 5.68 15.04
C ASN A 101 -0.76 4.44 14.20
N VAL A 102 0.44 3.86 14.32
CA VAL A 102 0.75 2.54 13.74
C VAL A 102 0.07 1.46 14.58
N GLU A 103 -0.92 0.79 14.03
CA GLU A 103 -1.69 -0.27 14.71
C GLU A 103 -1.16 -1.66 14.36
N ASP A 104 -0.68 -1.86 13.13
CA ASP A 104 -0.12 -3.13 12.68
C ASP A 104 0.92 -2.94 11.59
N LYS A 105 1.76 -3.95 11.38
CA LYS A 105 2.70 -4.01 10.25
C LYS A 105 3.08 -5.43 9.91
N PHE A 106 3.32 -5.67 8.63
CA PHE A 106 3.72 -6.97 8.12
C PHE A 106 4.87 -6.83 7.14
N ASN A 107 5.86 -7.73 7.25
CA ASN A 107 6.89 -7.94 6.26
C ASN A 107 7.18 -9.45 6.18
N PRO A 108 7.03 -10.11 5.02
CA PRO A 108 7.25 -11.53 4.87
C PRO A 108 8.72 -11.93 5.02
N ILE A 109 9.67 -11.02 4.79
CA ILE A 109 11.11 -11.23 4.94
C ILE A 109 11.68 -10.11 5.83
N PRO A 110 11.42 -10.13 7.15
CA PRO A 110 11.76 -9.02 8.03
C PRO A 110 13.27 -8.80 8.19
N ASP A 111 14.09 -9.83 7.96
CA ASP A 111 15.55 -9.80 8.00
C ASP A 111 16.19 -9.60 6.61
N TYR A 112 15.42 -9.08 5.63
CA TYR A 112 15.87 -8.84 4.26
C TYR A 112 17.12 -7.95 4.18
N TRP A 113 17.13 -6.82 4.90
CA TRP A 113 18.25 -5.87 4.87
C TRP A 113 19.39 -6.24 5.81
N GLU A 114 19.04 -6.78 6.98
CA GLU A 114 19.99 -7.17 8.01
C GLU A 114 19.44 -8.28 8.88
N ARG A 115 20.34 -8.99 9.55
CA ARG A 115 19.95 -10.06 10.47
C ARG A 115 19.30 -9.46 11.73
N LEU A 116 18.03 -9.79 11.96
CA LEU A 116 17.28 -9.39 13.13
C LEU A 116 17.22 -10.46 14.22
N SER A 117 16.94 -10.05 15.46
CA SER A 117 16.59 -10.99 16.54
C SER A 117 15.16 -11.53 16.38
N GLU A 118 14.86 -12.69 16.98
CA GLU A 118 13.50 -13.26 16.96
C GLU A 118 12.44 -12.28 17.47
N LYS A 119 12.77 -11.49 18.49
CA LYS A 119 11.87 -10.47 19.04
C LYS A 119 11.58 -9.33 18.07
N GLU A 120 12.53 -9.00 17.19
CA GLU A 120 12.35 -7.96 16.17
C GLU A 120 11.59 -8.50 14.97
N ILE A 121 11.88 -9.72 14.54
CA ILE A 121 11.12 -10.46 13.52
C ILE A 121 9.64 -10.55 13.92
N GLU A 122 9.36 -10.89 15.19
CA GLU A 122 8.00 -11.01 15.70
C GLU A 122 7.18 -9.71 15.60
N LYS A 123 7.83 -8.54 15.56
CA LYS A 123 7.13 -7.25 15.37
C LYS A 123 6.61 -7.06 13.96
N TRP A 124 7.08 -7.85 12.99
CA TRP A 124 6.71 -7.78 11.57
C TRP A 124 5.79 -8.92 11.13
N LYS A 125 5.31 -9.73 12.06
CA LYS A 125 4.44 -10.87 11.75
C LYS A 125 3.02 -10.45 11.32
N GLY A 126 2.64 -9.20 11.59
CA GLY A 126 1.28 -8.68 11.44
C GLY A 126 0.23 -9.36 12.32
N ASN A 127 -0.98 -8.82 12.34
CA ASN A 127 -2.09 -9.42 13.09
C ASN A 127 -3.43 -9.18 12.38
N PRO A 128 -4.03 -10.22 11.77
CA PRO A 128 -5.28 -10.07 11.03
C PRO A 128 -6.43 -9.54 11.90
N GLU A 129 -6.44 -9.87 13.19
CA GLU A 129 -7.44 -9.39 14.15
C GLU A 129 -7.37 -7.87 14.38
N VAL A 130 -6.21 -7.24 14.11
CA VAL A 130 -6.10 -5.77 14.20
C VAL A 130 -6.82 -5.15 13.00
N ILE A 131 -6.56 -5.62 11.78
CA ILE A 131 -7.21 -5.11 10.56
C ILE A 131 -8.75 -5.24 10.66
N CYS A 132 -9.24 -6.40 11.12
CA CYS A 132 -10.68 -6.68 11.22
C CYS A 132 -11.42 -5.78 12.23
N LYS A 133 -10.72 -5.09 13.14
CA LYS A 133 -11.35 -4.10 14.04
C LYS A 133 -11.76 -2.82 13.32
N PHE A 134 -11.05 -2.49 12.24
CA PHE A 134 -11.15 -1.19 11.57
C PHE A 134 -11.78 -1.27 10.19
N ILE A 135 -11.62 -2.39 9.48
CA ILE A 135 -12.22 -2.62 8.17
C ILE A 135 -13.47 -3.49 8.35
N LYS A 136 -14.58 -3.05 7.77
CA LYS A 136 -15.87 -3.76 7.82
C LYS A 136 -15.94 -4.86 6.76
N ASP A 137 -16.83 -5.82 6.99
CA ASP A 137 -17.14 -6.90 6.05
C ASP A 137 -15.96 -7.83 5.72
N ILE A 138 -14.97 -7.89 6.61
CA ILE A 138 -13.83 -8.80 6.54
C ILE A 138 -13.65 -9.51 7.87
N SER A 139 -13.31 -10.79 7.81
CA SER A 139 -12.97 -11.59 8.97
C SER A 139 -11.50 -11.99 8.94
N SER A 140 -10.98 -12.38 10.10
CA SER A 140 -9.60 -12.87 10.22
C SER A 140 -9.35 -14.08 9.32
N ASP A 141 -10.35 -14.93 9.12
CA ASP A 141 -10.25 -16.11 8.25
C ASP A 141 -10.01 -15.75 6.78
N ASP A 142 -10.47 -14.57 6.33
CA ASP A 142 -10.33 -14.10 4.94
C ASP A 142 -8.92 -13.61 4.62
N ILE A 143 -8.11 -13.29 5.63
CA ILE A 143 -6.78 -12.69 5.44
C ILE A 143 -5.63 -13.33 6.21
N LYS A 144 -5.89 -14.17 7.22
CA LYS A 144 -4.84 -14.74 8.08
C LYS A 144 -3.74 -15.48 7.32
N ASN A 145 -4.04 -16.06 6.16
CA ASN A 145 -3.06 -16.84 5.41
C ASN A 145 -2.00 -15.98 4.70
N TYR A 146 -2.26 -14.69 4.44
CA TYR A 146 -1.25 -13.79 3.88
C TYR A 146 -0.11 -13.48 4.89
N TYR A 147 -0.36 -13.65 6.19
CA TYR A 147 0.58 -13.38 7.27
C TYR A 147 1.60 -14.51 7.47
N LYS A 148 2.27 -14.91 6.38
CA LYS A 148 3.25 -15.99 6.33
C LYS A 148 4.61 -15.42 5.99
N PHE A 149 5.60 -15.66 6.83
CA PHE A 149 6.99 -15.33 6.49
C PHE A 149 7.46 -16.18 5.31
N TRP A 150 8.03 -15.52 4.31
CA TRP A 150 8.63 -16.17 3.16
C TRP A 150 10.03 -16.62 3.55
N ARG A 151 10.27 -17.93 3.48
CA ARG A 151 11.60 -18.50 3.59
C ARG A 151 12.01 -18.95 2.19
N ARG A 152 13.29 -18.84 1.84
CA ARG A 152 13.82 -19.28 0.53
C ARG A 152 13.41 -20.72 0.16
N ASP A 153 13.15 -21.54 1.17
CA ASP A 153 12.80 -22.96 1.05
C ASP A 153 11.28 -23.19 0.93
N ASN A 154 10.45 -22.18 1.24
CA ASN A 154 8.98 -22.22 1.33
C ASN A 154 8.29 -21.32 0.28
N VAL A 155 9.03 -20.75 -0.67
CA VAL A 155 8.47 -20.14 -1.89
C VAL A 155 8.04 -21.28 -2.82
N GLN A 156 6.95 -21.94 -2.45
CA GLN A 156 6.27 -22.91 -3.31
C GLN A 156 5.20 -22.17 -4.11
N ALA A 157 4.71 -22.77 -5.20
CA ALA A 157 3.55 -22.30 -5.96
C ALA A 157 2.22 -22.32 -5.16
N GLU A 158 2.31 -22.31 -3.82
CA GLU A 158 1.20 -22.25 -2.88
C GLU A 158 0.71 -20.81 -2.78
N LYS A 159 -0.61 -20.63 -2.89
CA LYS A 159 -1.29 -19.34 -2.71
C LYS A 159 -1.82 -19.21 -1.29
N ALA A 160 -2.08 -17.99 -0.82
CA ALA A 160 -2.68 -17.80 0.50
C ALA A 160 -4.12 -18.33 0.52
N TYR A 161 -4.84 -18.16 -0.58
CA TYR A 161 -6.16 -18.71 -0.84
C TYR A 161 -6.25 -19.27 -2.28
N GLU A 162 -7.17 -20.21 -2.55
CA GLU A 162 -7.25 -20.90 -3.86
C GLU A 162 -7.60 -19.94 -5.00
N GLU A 163 -8.42 -18.94 -4.71
CA GLU A 163 -8.89 -17.91 -5.64
C GLU A 163 -7.90 -16.76 -5.88
N ASP A 164 -6.80 -16.69 -5.13
CA ASP A 164 -5.77 -15.66 -5.33
C ASP A 164 -5.12 -15.80 -6.72
N GLU A 165 -4.55 -14.74 -7.24
CA GLU A 165 -3.75 -14.78 -8.47
C GLU A 165 -2.30 -15.19 -8.17
N PHE A 166 -1.70 -14.62 -7.13
CA PHE A 166 -0.27 -14.68 -6.86
C PHE A 166 0.08 -15.62 -5.68
N ALA A 167 1.20 -16.33 -5.82
CA ALA A 167 1.69 -17.28 -4.82
C ALA A 167 2.55 -16.59 -3.75
N PHE A 168 2.85 -17.31 -2.66
CA PHE A 168 3.88 -16.85 -1.73
C PHE A 168 5.22 -16.70 -2.44
N GLY A 169 5.94 -15.60 -2.16
CA GLY A 169 7.20 -15.26 -2.83
C GLY A 169 7.03 -14.40 -4.08
N ASP A 170 5.79 -14.09 -4.48
CA ASP A 170 5.48 -13.11 -5.52
C ASP A 170 5.03 -11.80 -4.86
N GLU A 171 5.71 -10.70 -5.16
CA GLU A 171 5.41 -9.38 -4.58
C GLU A 171 4.00 -8.88 -4.92
N TRP A 172 3.43 -9.33 -6.03
CA TRP A 172 2.09 -8.93 -6.47
C TRP A 172 0.98 -9.56 -5.64
N GLN A 173 1.30 -10.50 -4.73
CA GLN A 173 0.37 -10.96 -3.68
C GLN A 173 -0.22 -9.81 -2.85
N VAL A 174 0.44 -8.64 -2.82
CA VAL A 174 -0.15 -7.43 -2.22
C VAL A 174 -1.48 -7.03 -2.87
N VAL A 175 -1.68 -7.26 -4.17
CA VAL A 175 -2.93 -6.95 -4.87
C VAL A 175 -4.04 -7.91 -4.46
N ASP A 176 -3.75 -9.21 -4.30
CA ASP A 176 -4.71 -10.17 -3.74
C ASP A 176 -5.15 -9.76 -2.33
N PHE A 177 -4.18 -9.37 -1.48
CA PHE A 177 -4.47 -8.87 -0.15
C PHE A 177 -5.32 -7.58 -0.19
N MET A 178 -4.97 -6.61 -1.04
CA MET A 178 -5.76 -5.39 -1.25
C MET A 178 -7.20 -5.71 -1.67
N ASN A 179 -7.40 -6.69 -2.56
CA ASN A 179 -8.71 -7.13 -3.00
C ASN A 179 -9.56 -7.66 -1.83
N LYS A 180 -8.99 -8.48 -0.93
CA LYS A 180 -9.69 -8.92 0.29
C LYS A 180 -10.10 -7.74 1.19
N LEU A 181 -9.30 -6.67 1.22
CA LEU A 181 -9.62 -5.43 1.95
C LEU A 181 -10.60 -4.51 1.20
N SER A 182 -11.10 -4.90 0.02
CA SER A 182 -11.88 -4.04 -0.89
C SER A 182 -11.13 -2.75 -1.30
N ILE A 183 -9.81 -2.79 -1.42
CA ILE A 183 -8.97 -1.70 -1.90
C ILE A 183 -8.60 -2.04 -3.35
N ILE A 184 -8.89 -1.13 -4.30
CA ILE A 184 -8.59 -1.38 -5.71
C ILE A 184 -7.13 -1.09 -6.02
N TYR A 185 -6.54 -1.85 -6.95
CA TYR A 185 -5.36 -1.41 -7.68
C TYR A 185 -5.83 -0.59 -8.91
N PRO A 186 -5.55 0.72 -9.01
CA PRO A 186 -6.27 1.61 -9.93
C PRO A 186 -5.69 1.61 -11.37
N PHE A 187 -5.40 0.43 -11.91
CA PHE A 187 -4.87 0.23 -13.26
C PHE A 187 -5.62 -0.88 -13.98
N GLU A 188 -5.82 -0.72 -15.28
CA GLU A 188 -6.39 -1.77 -16.13
C GLU A 188 -5.43 -2.95 -16.26
N GLU A 189 -5.93 -4.17 -16.06
CA GLU A 189 -5.13 -5.40 -16.15
C GLU A 189 -4.53 -5.60 -17.56
N ASP A 190 -5.28 -5.25 -18.61
CA ASP A 190 -4.90 -5.55 -20.00
C ASP A 190 -3.74 -4.70 -20.52
N ASN A 191 -3.64 -3.44 -20.08
CA ASN A 191 -2.74 -2.45 -20.68
C ASN A 191 -2.00 -1.57 -19.67
N GLY A 192 -2.29 -1.70 -18.36
CA GLY A 192 -1.67 -0.89 -17.30
C GLY A 192 -2.12 0.57 -17.29
N PHE A 193 -3.22 0.92 -17.96
CA PHE A 193 -3.69 2.30 -18.04
C PHE A 193 -4.38 2.73 -16.72
N PRO A 194 -4.14 3.94 -16.22
CA PRO A 194 -4.79 4.42 -15.00
C PRO A 194 -6.32 4.50 -15.13
N ILE A 195 -7.05 3.93 -14.17
CA ILE A 195 -8.52 4.02 -14.07
C ILE A 195 -8.95 5.25 -13.23
N GLY A 196 -8.00 5.86 -12.50
CA GLY A 196 -8.22 7.01 -11.63
C GLY A 196 -7.75 8.34 -12.22
N LYS A 197 -7.81 9.39 -11.39
CA LYS A 197 -7.18 10.68 -11.70
C LYS A 197 -5.67 10.58 -11.57
N THR A 198 -4.95 11.22 -12.48
CA THR A 198 -3.49 11.22 -12.50
C THR A 198 -2.91 12.58 -12.16
N TYR A 199 -1.83 12.58 -11.37
CA TYR A 199 -1.18 13.79 -10.92
C TYR A 199 0.33 13.69 -11.03
N LYS A 200 0.98 14.81 -11.32
CA LYS A 200 2.42 14.94 -11.18
C LYS A 200 2.74 15.57 -9.83
N ILE A 201 3.59 14.91 -9.05
CA ILE A 201 4.08 15.43 -7.77
C ILE A 201 5.49 15.99 -7.97
N SER A 202 5.79 17.12 -7.35
CA SER A 202 7.13 17.68 -7.32
C SER A 202 7.45 18.16 -5.92
N LEU A 203 8.44 17.55 -5.28
CA LEU A 203 8.90 17.96 -3.95
C LEU A 203 10.12 18.86 -4.08
N ARG A 204 10.21 19.91 -3.26
CA ARG A 204 11.46 20.64 -3.09
C ARG A 204 12.38 19.81 -2.20
N TYR A 205 13.40 19.19 -2.79
CA TYR A 205 14.47 18.57 -2.01
C TYR A 205 15.22 19.66 -1.23
N GLU A 206 15.24 19.55 0.09
CA GLU A 206 16.18 20.30 0.92
C GLU A 206 17.55 19.59 0.76
N PHE A 207 18.39 20.12 -0.13
CA PHE A 207 19.80 19.75 -0.25
C PHE A 207 20.65 20.53 0.75
#